data_AF-A0A7L7KXR3-F1
#
_entry.id   AF-A0A7L7KXR3-F1
#
_cell.length_a   1.000
_cell.length_b   1.000
_cell.length_c   1.000
_cell.angle_alpha   90.00
_cell.angle_beta   90.00
_cell.angle_gamma   90.00
#
_symmetry.space_group_name_H-M   'P 1'
#
loop_
_entity.id
_entity.type
_entity.pdbx_description
1 polymer ?
#
loop_
_entity_poly.entity_id
_entity_poly.type
_entity_poly.pdbx_seq_one_letter_code
_entity_poly.pdbx_strand_id
1 'polypeptide(L)'
;MKIKLILLNLLALTTFIGLSNNVYASKKDSTDNLSIEEKRDNHLSNKIKKINHALNKKIYEFREHPQKKNNIEENSWMTYVKNINYLKNNQLEIYVNPNFKKLSDKKREFIVATVQRISLSEVLKVLDISPNDYMEGLSSIIYLDGSRLGRSVFLNTKELKWYD
;
A
#
# COMPACT_ATOMS: atom_id res chain seq x y z
N MET A 1 31.89 47.00 -18.36
CA MET A 1 31.11 48.15 -18.85
C MET A 1 29.74 47.65 -19.27
N LYS A 2 28.68 48.12 -18.63
CA LYS A 2 27.28 47.74 -18.90
C LYS A 2 26.82 48.44 -20.18
N ILE A 3 26.26 47.71 -21.14
CA ILE A 3 25.39 48.30 -22.17
C ILE A 3 24.11 47.48 -22.22
N LYS A 4 23.07 48.05 -21.62
CA LYS A 4 21.65 47.78 -21.88
C LYS A 4 21.31 48.40 -23.24
N LEU A 5 20.59 47.67 -24.08
CA LEU A 5 19.69 48.18 -25.13
C LEU A 5 18.84 46.98 -25.55
N ILE A 6 17.69 46.70 -24.93
CA ILE A 6 16.36 47.27 -25.24
C ILE A 6 16.23 47.62 -26.73
N LEU A 7 15.64 46.71 -27.50
CA LEU A 7 14.75 47.09 -28.58
C LEU A 7 13.49 46.25 -28.52
N LEU A 8 12.39 46.98 -28.40
CA LEU A 8 11.02 46.59 -28.19
C LEU A 8 10.31 46.61 -29.55
N ASN A 9 9.32 45.73 -29.71
CA ASN A 9 8.25 45.72 -30.72
C ASN A 9 8.58 45.23 -32.14
N LEU A 10 8.00 44.09 -32.50
CA LEU A 10 7.01 44.12 -33.58
C LEU A 10 5.80 43.24 -33.21
N LEU A 11 4.68 43.92 -33.03
CA LEU A 11 3.34 43.42 -32.85
C LEU A 11 2.90 42.74 -34.15
N ALA A 12 2.57 41.45 -34.11
CA ALA A 12 1.77 40.80 -35.16
C ALA A 12 0.41 40.46 -34.55
N LEU A 13 -0.50 41.43 -34.70
CA LEU A 13 -1.92 41.32 -34.45
C LEU A 13 -2.52 40.48 -35.57
N THR A 14 -2.79 39.18 -35.34
CA THR A 14 -3.68 38.42 -36.23
C THR A 14 -5.02 38.23 -35.55
N THR A 15 -5.97 38.98 -36.08
CA THR A 15 -7.39 39.02 -35.74
C THR A 15 -8.05 37.66 -35.79
N PHE A 16 -8.89 37.42 -34.78
CA PHE A 16 -9.93 36.40 -34.73
C PHE A 16 -10.74 36.34 -36.04
N ILE A 17 -10.77 35.17 -36.67
CA ILE A 17 -11.85 34.79 -37.57
C ILE A 17 -12.56 33.62 -36.90
N GLY A 18 -13.79 33.87 -36.47
CA GLY A 18 -14.66 32.87 -35.90
C GLY A 18 -15.02 31.80 -36.94
N LEU A 19 -14.80 30.54 -36.56
CA LEU A 19 -15.49 29.41 -37.14
C LEU A 19 -16.37 28.82 -36.05
N SER A 20 -17.65 29.20 -36.09
CA SER A 20 -18.72 28.56 -35.33
C SER A 20 -18.93 27.15 -35.88
N ASN A 21 -18.09 26.21 -35.46
CA ASN A 21 -18.44 24.80 -35.56
C ASN A 21 -19.27 24.46 -34.33
N ASN A 22 -20.59 24.39 -34.54
CA ASN A 22 -21.50 23.69 -33.65
C ASN A 22 -21.01 22.24 -33.53
N VAL A 23 -20.12 22.00 -32.58
CA VAL A 23 -19.85 20.66 -32.10
C VAL A 23 -21.10 20.28 -31.34
N TYR A 24 -21.94 19.47 -31.97
CA TYR A 24 -22.95 18.70 -31.28
C TYR A 24 -22.26 18.05 -30.09
N ALA A 25 -22.59 18.50 -28.88
CA ALA A 25 -22.28 17.80 -27.67
C ALA A 25 -22.98 16.44 -27.77
N SER A 26 -22.25 15.44 -28.28
CA SER A 26 -22.62 14.06 -28.10
C SER A 26 -22.76 13.87 -26.60
N LYS A 27 -23.98 13.66 -26.14
CA LYS A 27 -24.24 13.01 -24.85
C LYS A 27 -23.60 11.63 -24.95
N LYS A 28 -22.31 11.56 -24.63
CA LYS A 28 -21.61 10.31 -24.42
C LYS A 28 -21.89 9.95 -22.97
N ASP A 29 -22.68 8.90 -22.78
CA ASP A 29 -22.95 8.33 -21.47
C ASP A 29 -21.65 8.20 -20.67
N SER A 30 -21.73 8.61 -19.41
CA SER A 30 -20.61 8.81 -18.48
C SER A 30 -20.06 7.50 -17.91
N THR A 31 -19.93 6.46 -18.73
CA THR A 31 -19.36 5.17 -18.32
C THR A 31 -18.34 4.71 -19.36
N ASP A 32 -17.11 4.46 -18.91
CA ASP A 32 -16.01 3.77 -19.63
C ASP A 32 -15.05 4.55 -20.56
N ASN A 33 -14.61 5.77 -20.22
CA ASN A 33 -13.42 6.37 -20.85
C ASN A 33 -12.16 6.30 -19.98
N LEU A 34 -11.92 5.19 -19.28
CA LEU A 34 -10.62 4.97 -18.64
C LEU A 34 -9.60 4.46 -19.66
N SER A 35 -8.40 5.04 -19.65
CA SER A 35 -7.22 4.52 -20.36
C SER A 35 -6.91 3.08 -19.91
N ILE A 36 -6.13 2.35 -20.73
CA ILE A 36 -5.76 0.96 -20.40
C ILE A 36 -4.92 0.94 -19.10
N GLU A 37 -4.08 1.95 -18.91
CA GLU A 37 -3.29 2.18 -17.71
C GLU A 37 -4.20 2.36 -16.48
N GLU A 38 -5.21 3.22 -16.54
CA GLU A 38 -6.15 3.44 -15.44
C GLU A 38 -6.98 2.18 -15.14
N LYS A 39 -7.35 1.39 -16.16
CA LYS A 39 -8.02 0.10 -15.94
C LYS A 39 -7.12 -0.90 -15.22
N ARG A 40 -5.84 -0.99 -15.59
CA ARG A 40 -4.84 -1.83 -14.92
C ARG A 40 -4.62 -1.40 -13.47
N ASP A 41 -4.47 -0.09 -13.24
CA ASP A 41 -4.27 0.47 -11.90
C ASP A 41 -5.49 0.25 -11.00
N ASN A 42 -6.70 0.44 -11.53
CA ASN A 42 -7.94 0.15 -10.81
C ASN A 42 -8.08 -1.34 -10.48
N HIS A 43 -7.72 -2.22 -11.41
CA HIS A 43 -7.74 -3.66 -11.18
C HIS A 43 -6.75 -4.08 -10.09
N LEU A 44 -5.52 -3.57 -10.12
CA LEU A 44 -4.52 -3.81 -9.07
C LEU A 44 -4.98 -3.24 -7.72
N SER A 45 -5.51 -2.02 -7.70
CA SER A 45 -6.08 -1.39 -6.50
C SER A 45 -7.19 -2.24 -5.88
N ASN A 46 -8.08 -2.80 -6.70
CA ASN A 46 -9.13 -3.70 -6.23
C ASN A 46 -8.57 -5.01 -5.66
N LYS A 47 -7.52 -5.58 -6.27
CA LYS A 47 -6.80 -6.74 -5.72
C LYS A 47 -6.16 -6.41 -4.37
N ILE A 48 -5.48 -5.28 -4.24
CA ILE A 48 -4.89 -4.82 -2.98
C ILE A 48 -5.96 -4.63 -1.90
N LYS A 49 -7.11 -4.02 -2.23
CA LYS A 49 -8.25 -3.90 -1.31
C LYS A 49 -8.74 -5.27 -0.82
N LYS A 50 -8.82 -6.28 -1.69
CA LYS A 50 -9.20 -7.64 -1.30
C LYS A 50 -8.19 -8.26 -0.33
N ILE A 51 -6.89 -8.12 -0.59
CA ILE A 51 -5.81 -8.58 0.31
C ILE A 51 -5.94 -7.92 1.68
N ASN A 52 -6.03 -6.59 1.71
CA ASN A 52 -6.12 -5.82 2.96
C ASN A 52 -7.41 -6.15 3.73
N HIS A 53 -8.53 -6.31 3.04
CA HIS A 53 -9.77 -6.75 3.66
C HIS A 53 -9.61 -8.14 4.30
N ALA A 54 -9.05 -9.11 3.58
CA ALA A 54 -8.85 -10.46 4.10
C ALA A 54 -7.94 -10.49 5.34
N LEU A 55 -6.82 -9.74 5.32
CA LEU A 55 -5.90 -9.67 6.46
C LEU A 55 -6.55 -9.04 7.69
N ASN A 56 -7.21 -7.90 7.52
CA ASN A 56 -7.78 -7.16 8.64
C ASN A 56 -9.07 -7.80 9.16
N LYS A 57 -9.83 -8.52 8.32
CA LYS A 57 -10.96 -9.33 8.77
C LYS A 57 -10.54 -10.37 9.81
N LYS A 58 -9.39 -11.04 9.63
CA LYS A 58 -8.88 -12.02 10.61
C LYS A 58 -8.58 -11.40 11.97
N ILE A 59 -8.02 -10.18 11.98
CA ILE A 59 -7.70 -9.41 13.19
C ILE A 59 -8.99 -8.94 13.86
N TYR A 60 -9.94 -8.42 13.08
CA TYR A 60 -11.25 -7.99 13.57
C TYR A 60 -12.01 -9.15 14.24
N GLU A 61 -12.13 -10.29 13.55
CA GLU A 61 -12.81 -11.48 14.08
C GLU A 61 -12.16 -12.00 15.37
N PHE A 62 -10.83 -11.89 15.51
CA PHE A 62 -10.14 -12.25 16.75
C PHE A 62 -10.52 -11.34 17.92
N ARG A 63 -10.68 -10.03 17.67
CA ARG A 63 -11.01 -9.04 18.70
C ARG A 63 -12.46 -9.13 19.14
N GLU A 64 -13.38 -9.26 18.19
CA GLU A 64 -14.81 -9.31 18.48
C GLU A 64 -15.26 -10.69 18.98
N HIS A 65 -14.56 -11.75 18.58
CA HIS A 65 -14.96 -13.13 18.89
C HIS A 65 -13.77 -13.99 19.37
N PRO A 66 -13.10 -13.62 20.49
CA PRO A 66 -11.92 -14.34 20.97
C PRO A 66 -12.20 -15.80 21.33
N GLN A 67 -13.44 -16.12 21.73
CA GLN A 67 -13.89 -17.45 22.16
C GLN A 67 -13.98 -18.48 21.03
N LYS A 68 -13.98 -18.06 19.75
CA LYS A 68 -14.21 -18.93 18.58
C LYS A 68 -12.94 -19.59 18.03
N LYS A 69 -11.76 -19.37 18.61
CA LYS A 69 -10.49 -19.86 18.04
C LYS A 69 -9.83 -20.94 18.90
N ASN A 70 -9.77 -22.14 18.35
CA ASN A 70 -9.24 -23.36 18.97
C ASN A 70 -7.70 -23.40 19.10
N ASN A 71 -6.97 -22.36 18.70
CA ASN A 71 -5.51 -22.36 18.73
C ASN A 71 -4.95 -21.01 19.22
N ILE A 72 -4.83 -20.85 20.54
CA ILE A 72 -4.45 -19.59 21.19
C ILE A 72 -3.01 -19.19 20.83
N GLU A 73 -2.08 -20.16 20.72
CA GLU A 73 -0.67 -19.88 20.41
C GLU A 73 -0.48 -19.33 18.98
N GLU A 74 -1.10 -19.98 17.99
CA GLU A 74 -1.00 -19.57 16.59
C GLU A 74 -1.60 -18.18 16.33
N ASN A 75 -2.60 -17.80 17.13
CA ASN A 75 -3.31 -16.52 17.00
C ASN A 75 -2.75 -15.42 17.91
N SER A 76 -1.75 -15.71 18.76
CA SER A 76 -1.21 -14.79 19.77
C SER A 76 -0.65 -13.49 19.21
N TRP A 77 -0.24 -13.46 17.94
CA TRP A 77 0.25 -12.26 17.26
C TRP A 77 -0.84 -11.18 17.12
N MET A 78 -2.11 -11.57 16.99
CA MET A 78 -3.24 -10.65 16.83
C MET A 78 -3.53 -9.83 18.10
N THR A 79 -3.03 -10.28 19.25
CA THR A 79 -3.06 -9.51 20.50
C THR A 79 -2.21 -8.23 20.41
N TYR A 80 -1.21 -8.20 19.53
CA TYR A 80 -0.26 -7.09 19.42
C TYR A 80 -0.45 -6.25 18.15
N VAL A 81 -0.99 -6.85 17.08
CA VAL A 81 -1.18 -6.19 15.79
C VAL A 81 -2.57 -5.53 15.71
N LYS A 82 -2.61 -4.26 15.31
CA LYS A 82 -3.80 -3.44 15.09
C LYS A 82 -4.41 -3.64 13.71
N ASN A 83 -3.59 -3.51 12.68
CA ASN A 83 -3.98 -3.65 11.30
C ASN A 83 -2.73 -3.89 10.45
N ILE A 84 -2.97 -4.41 9.24
CA ILE A 84 -1.92 -4.68 8.25
C ILE A 84 -2.35 -4.05 6.93
N ASN A 85 -1.46 -3.30 6.29
CA ASN A 85 -1.67 -2.79 4.95
C ASN A 85 -0.62 -3.38 4.01
N TYR A 86 -1.07 -4.11 3.00
CA TYR A 86 -0.30 -4.42 1.81
C TYR A 86 -0.39 -3.24 0.82
N LEU A 87 0.76 -2.80 0.34
CA LEU A 87 0.91 -1.66 -0.56
C LEU A 87 1.23 -2.11 -1.98
N LYS A 88 1.02 -1.21 -2.95
CA LYS A 88 1.27 -1.46 -4.38
C LYS A 88 2.73 -1.79 -4.72
N ASN A 89 3.67 -1.42 -3.86
CA ASN A 89 5.10 -1.68 -4.00
C ASN A 89 5.54 -2.98 -3.29
N ASN A 90 4.62 -3.92 -3.06
CA ASN A 90 4.86 -5.21 -2.40
C ASN A 90 5.44 -5.07 -0.97
N GLN A 91 5.08 -3.99 -0.28
CA GLN A 91 5.48 -3.72 1.10
C GLN A 91 4.30 -3.90 2.05
N LEU A 92 4.58 -4.39 3.25
CA LEU A 92 3.66 -4.38 4.38
C LEU A 92 3.90 -3.18 5.29
N GLU A 93 2.81 -2.57 5.73
CA GLU A 93 2.78 -1.72 6.91
C GLU A 93 2.05 -2.47 8.01
N ILE A 94 2.78 -2.73 9.10
CA ILE A 94 2.30 -3.48 10.26
C ILE A 94 2.12 -2.50 11.40
N TYR A 95 0.88 -2.26 11.79
CA TYR A 95 0.57 -1.34 12.88
C TYR A 95 0.40 -2.15 14.16
N VAL A 96 1.16 -1.81 15.20
CA VAL A 96 1.15 -2.53 16.47
C VAL A 96 0.61 -1.65 17.61
N ASN A 97 0.27 -2.29 18.72
CA ASN A 97 -0.14 -1.60 19.95
C ASN A 97 1.04 -1.39 20.92
N PRO A 98 0.89 -0.55 21.96
CA PRO A 98 1.97 -0.26 22.90
C PRO A 98 2.53 -1.47 23.65
N ASN A 99 1.76 -2.56 23.79
CA ASN A 99 2.24 -3.78 24.45
C ASN A 99 3.26 -4.54 23.59
N PHE A 100 3.29 -4.29 22.28
CA PHE A 100 4.29 -4.89 21.39
C PHE A 100 5.72 -4.45 21.74
N LYS A 101 5.95 -3.16 22.06
CA LYS A 101 7.28 -2.64 22.44
C LYS A 101 7.80 -3.22 23.76
N LYS A 102 6.91 -3.77 24.60
CA LYS A 102 7.27 -4.41 25.88
C LYS A 102 7.78 -5.85 25.70
N LEU A 103 7.68 -6.41 24.50
CA LEU A 103 8.12 -7.77 24.20
C LEU A 103 9.63 -7.81 23.96
N SER A 104 10.25 -8.97 24.21
CA SER A 104 11.62 -9.21 23.78
C SER A 104 11.75 -9.18 22.26
N ASP A 105 12.92 -8.78 21.76
CA ASP A 105 13.26 -8.70 20.33
C ASP A 105 12.88 -9.99 19.59
N LYS A 106 13.28 -11.13 20.14
CA LYS A 106 12.93 -12.46 19.60
C LYS A 106 11.42 -12.67 19.43
N LYS A 107 10.60 -12.19 20.38
CA LYS A 107 9.14 -12.32 20.29
C LYS A 107 8.55 -11.33 19.28
N ARG A 108 9.11 -10.12 19.20
CA ARG A 108 8.75 -9.11 18.19
C ARG A 108 9.05 -9.61 16.78
N GLU A 109 10.24 -10.15 16.56
CA GLU A 109 10.67 -10.78 15.31
C GLU A 109 9.74 -11.94 14.92
N PHE A 110 9.44 -12.84 15.86
CA PHE A 110 8.51 -13.95 15.62
C PHE A 110 7.13 -13.46 15.16
N ILE A 111 6.59 -12.42 15.80
CA ILE A 111 5.30 -11.84 15.42
C ILE A 111 5.36 -11.25 14.01
N VAL A 112 6.40 -10.47 13.70
CA VAL A 112 6.55 -9.84 12.37
C VAL A 112 6.72 -10.91 11.29
N ALA A 113 7.55 -11.92 11.51
CA ALA A 113 7.72 -13.05 10.59
C ALA A 113 6.40 -13.80 10.36
N THR A 114 5.61 -14.00 11.42
CA THR A 114 4.28 -14.60 11.32
C THR A 114 3.34 -13.76 10.46
N VAL A 115 3.33 -12.43 10.66
CA VAL A 115 2.54 -11.50 9.87
C VAL A 115 2.98 -11.49 8.40
N GLN A 116 4.27 -11.47 8.13
CA GLN A 116 4.83 -11.56 6.77
C GLN A 116 4.36 -12.84 6.07
N ARG A 117 4.46 -14.00 6.74
CA ARG A 117 4.05 -15.30 6.21
C ARG A 117 2.55 -15.35 5.89
N ILE A 118 1.71 -14.90 6.82
CA ILE A 118 0.24 -14.88 6.63
C ILE A 118 -0.12 -13.93 5.49
N SER A 119 0.50 -12.76 5.44
CA SER A 119 0.27 -11.77 4.39
C SER A 119 0.66 -12.31 3.02
N LEU A 120 1.82 -12.95 2.91
CA LEU A 120 2.26 -13.59 1.68
C LEU A 120 1.26 -14.63 1.19
N SER A 121 0.69 -15.45 2.08
CA SER A 121 -0.35 -16.42 1.70
C SER A 121 -1.58 -15.75 1.07
N GLU A 122 -2.02 -14.60 1.59
CA GLU A 122 -3.16 -13.88 1.00
C GLU A 122 -2.78 -13.17 -0.32
N VAL A 123 -1.55 -12.64 -0.42
CA VAL A 123 -1.02 -12.04 -1.65
C VAL A 123 -0.99 -13.07 -2.78
N LEU A 124 -0.44 -14.26 -2.54
CA LEU A 124 -0.34 -15.32 -3.56
C LEU A 124 -1.73 -15.76 -4.05
N LYS A 125 -2.72 -15.88 -3.16
CA LYS A 125 -4.10 -16.23 -3.54
C LYS A 125 -4.78 -15.20 -4.44
N VAL A 126 -4.54 -13.91 -4.22
CA VAL A 126 -5.25 -12.82 -4.92
C VAL A 126 -4.52 -12.38 -6.18
N LEU A 127 -3.19 -12.38 -6.16
CA LEU A 127 -2.39 -11.97 -7.29
C LEU A 127 -2.11 -13.10 -8.28
N ASP A 128 -2.33 -14.37 -7.89
CA ASP A 128 -2.06 -15.56 -8.71
C ASP A 128 -0.58 -15.63 -9.15
N ILE A 129 0.31 -15.41 -8.18
CA ILE A 129 1.76 -15.34 -8.37
C ILE A 129 2.41 -16.60 -7.76
N SER A 130 3.55 -17.03 -8.31
CA SER A 130 4.30 -18.17 -7.79
C SER A 130 4.98 -17.82 -6.45
N PRO A 131 5.04 -18.75 -5.47
CA PRO A 131 5.79 -18.55 -4.23
C PRO A 131 7.27 -18.19 -4.45
N ASN A 132 7.85 -18.62 -5.57
CA ASN A 132 9.26 -18.37 -5.90
C ASN A 132 9.58 -16.88 -6.07
N ASP A 133 8.59 -16.06 -6.40
CA ASP A 133 8.77 -14.62 -6.61
C ASP A 133 8.96 -13.86 -5.27
N TYR A 134 8.83 -14.55 -4.13
CA TYR A 134 8.91 -13.97 -2.79
C TYR A 134 9.83 -14.74 -1.83
N MET A 135 10.91 -15.35 -2.34
CA MET A 135 11.89 -16.13 -1.53
C MET A 135 12.45 -15.36 -0.32
N GLU A 136 12.56 -14.04 -0.44
CA GLU A 136 13.05 -13.12 0.58
C GLU A 136 12.01 -12.79 1.66
N GLY A 137 10.71 -12.99 1.40
CA GLY A 137 9.59 -12.52 2.22
C GLY A 137 9.04 -11.15 1.76
N LEU A 138 8.07 -10.61 2.51
CA LEU A 138 7.50 -9.29 2.24
C LEU A 138 8.22 -8.21 3.04
N SER A 139 8.81 -7.23 2.33
CA SER A 139 9.39 -6.03 2.96
C SER A 139 8.36 -5.37 3.88
N SER A 140 8.76 -5.00 5.09
CA SER A 140 7.83 -4.60 6.15
C SER A 140 8.31 -3.34 6.86
N ILE A 141 7.38 -2.43 7.17
CA ILE A 141 7.58 -1.31 8.09
C ILE A 141 6.62 -1.50 9.27
N ILE A 142 7.16 -1.39 10.49
CA ILE A 142 6.41 -1.54 11.73
C ILE A 142 6.14 -0.16 12.30
N TYR A 143 4.87 0.15 12.56
CA TYR A 143 4.43 1.42 13.13
C TYR A 143 3.81 1.23 14.51
N LEU A 144 4.19 2.09 15.45
CA LEU A 144 3.52 2.27 16.73
C LEU A 144 2.95 3.68 16.77
N ASP A 145 1.62 3.80 16.86
CA ASP A 145 0.89 5.07 16.98
C ASP A 145 1.34 6.12 15.93
N GLY A 146 1.49 5.67 14.67
CA GLY A 146 1.88 6.49 13.52
C GLY A 146 3.39 6.72 13.38
N SER A 147 4.20 6.38 14.40
CA SER A 147 5.66 6.49 14.36
C SER A 147 6.32 5.19 13.92
N ARG A 148 7.40 5.28 13.13
CA ARG A 148 8.14 4.10 12.68
C ARG A 148 8.91 3.47 13.83
N LEU A 149 8.51 2.28 14.25
CA LEU A 149 9.13 1.50 15.31
C LEU A 149 10.25 0.60 14.78
N GLY A 150 10.08 0.06 13.57
CA GLY A 150 11.06 -0.83 12.97
C GLY A 150 10.81 -1.04 11.48
N ARG A 151 11.72 -1.75 10.82
CA ARG A 151 11.54 -2.19 9.43
C ARG A 151 12.34 -3.44 9.14
N SER A 152 12.01 -4.12 8.07
CA SER A 152 12.88 -5.13 7.46
C SER A 152 14.10 -4.49 6.78
N VAL A 153 15.20 -5.23 6.72
CA VAL A 153 16.41 -4.84 5.98
C VAL A 153 16.15 -4.95 4.47
N PHE A 154 16.74 -4.03 3.68
CA PHE A 154 16.45 -3.85 2.26
C PHE A 154 16.77 -5.06 1.37
N LEU A 155 17.75 -5.88 1.76
CA LEU A 155 18.19 -7.07 1.02
C LEU A 155 17.98 -8.38 1.78
N ASN A 156 17.34 -8.29 2.96
CA ASN A 156 17.06 -9.44 3.79
C ASN A 156 15.78 -9.14 4.55
N THR A 157 14.62 -9.48 3.97
CA THR A 157 13.35 -9.05 4.58
C THR A 157 13.00 -9.81 5.86
N LYS A 158 13.79 -10.84 6.19
CA LYS A 158 13.69 -11.62 7.44
C LYS A 158 14.39 -10.96 8.61
N GLU A 159 15.37 -10.10 8.34
CA GLU A 159 16.08 -9.34 9.36
C GLU A 159 15.38 -8.02 9.64
N LEU A 160 15.27 -7.65 10.91
CA LEU A 160 14.58 -6.44 11.36
C LEU A 160 15.57 -5.46 12.00
N LYS A 161 15.37 -4.17 11.71
CA LYS A 161 16.02 -3.05 12.40
C LYS A 161 14.99 -2.30 13.22
N TRP A 162 15.24 -2.19 14.52
CA TRP A 162 14.43 -1.42 15.46
C TRP A 162 14.97 0.01 15.64
N TYR A 163 14.09 0.95 16.03
CA TYR A 163 14.39 2.38 16.21
C TYR A 163 13.99 2.90 17.59
N ASP A 164 13.79 2.01 18.54
CA ASP A 164 13.20 2.30 19.84
C ASP A 164 14.17 2.71 20.95
#